data_AF-A0A270B9I7-F1
#
_entry.id   AF-A0A270B9I7-F1
#
_cell.length_a   1.000
_cell.length_b   1.000
_cell.length_c   1.000
_cell.angle_alpha   90.00
_cell.angle_beta   90.00
_cell.angle_gamma   90.00
#
_symmetry.space_group_name_H-M   'P 1'
#
loop_
_entity.id
_entity.type
_entity.pdbx_description
1 polymer ?
#
loop_
_entity_poly.entity_id
_entity_poly.type
_entity_poly.pdbx_seq_one_letter_code
_entity_poly.pdbx_strand_id
1 'polypeptide(L)'
;MTNSSGSNLDRVLVLEMVRVTEAAAIAAAKLIGRGDEKAADAAAVEAMRAAFNDLYMDGTVVIGEGERDEAPMLYIGEKVGNAPGKGPRIDIALDPLEGTTITAKAGPNALAVLAIAEEGCLLNAPDVYMDKLAVGPGYSPDIVNFDNGVRENVEAVAREKSVSPQDIIVCVLDRPRHEAIIAELRAIGCGVALIPDGDVAGVIATTNPETNIDIYMGSGGAPEGVLAAAALRCVGGQFKGRLIFRNDDERLRAKKWGIEDLDRVYDLEDLAKGDVIFAATGVTDGSLLRGVKHRRGGILTTESVVMRASSGTVRWVKGEHRIA
;
A
#
# COMPACT_ATOMS: atom_id res chain seq x y z
N MET A 1 -16.83 -2.84 -26.69
CA MET A 1 -16.85 -1.41 -26.33
C MET A 1 -18.09 -1.17 -25.49
N THR A 2 -17.97 -1.42 -24.19
CA THR A 2 -19.03 -1.15 -23.22
C THR A 2 -18.85 0.28 -22.73
N ASN A 3 -19.93 1.06 -22.76
CA ASN A 3 -20.00 2.44 -22.26
C ASN A 3 -19.50 2.49 -20.81
N SER A 4 -18.31 3.06 -20.59
CA SER A 4 -17.90 3.46 -19.24
C SER A 4 -18.64 4.74 -18.90
N SER A 5 -19.57 4.68 -17.95
CA SER A 5 -19.92 5.83 -17.12
C SER A 5 -18.61 6.51 -16.68
N GLY A 6 -18.41 7.76 -17.10
CA GLY A 6 -17.13 8.44 -17.00
C GLY A 6 -16.62 8.50 -15.56
N SER A 7 -15.38 8.09 -15.34
CA SER A 7 -14.69 8.38 -14.08
C SER A 7 -14.49 9.89 -13.96
N ASN A 8 -14.83 10.46 -12.80
CA ASN A 8 -14.51 11.84 -12.44
C ASN A 8 -13.01 12.04 -12.13
N LEU A 9 -12.24 10.96 -12.06
CA LEU A 9 -10.79 11.02 -11.88
C LEU A 9 -10.09 11.41 -13.19
N ASP A 10 -9.54 12.63 -13.22
CA ASP A 10 -8.84 13.16 -14.39
C ASP A 10 -7.62 12.28 -14.72
N ARG A 11 -7.46 11.97 -16.02
CA ARG A 11 -6.29 11.24 -16.53
C ARG A 11 -4.98 11.95 -16.20
N VAL A 12 -5.00 13.28 -16.07
CA VAL A 12 -3.84 14.08 -15.68
C VAL A 12 -3.30 13.65 -14.30
N LEU A 13 -4.19 13.27 -13.38
CA LEU A 13 -3.79 12.91 -12.01
C LEU A 13 -2.90 11.67 -11.94
N VAL A 14 -2.96 10.76 -12.92
CA VAL A 14 -2.15 9.54 -12.93
C VAL A 14 -0.65 9.86 -12.86
N LEU A 15 -0.15 10.76 -13.71
CA LEU A 15 1.28 11.10 -13.70
C LEU A 15 1.62 12.12 -12.60
N GLU A 16 0.66 12.92 -12.14
CA GLU A 16 0.87 13.79 -10.97
C GLU A 16 1.08 12.98 -9.69
N MET A 17 0.41 11.83 -9.53
CA MET A 17 0.65 10.95 -8.39
C MET A 17 2.08 10.41 -8.35
N VAL A 18 2.70 10.16 -9.51
CA VAL A 18 4.12 9.81 -9.60
C VAL A 18 4.99 10.95 -9.08
N ARG A 19 4.68 12.19 -9.46
CA ARG A 19 5.45 13.37 -9.01
C ARG A 19 5.33 13.57 -7.49
N VAL A 20 4.17 13.30 -6.92
CA VAL A 20 3.93 13.37 -5.47
C VAL A 20 4.78 12.35 -4.72
N THR A 21 4.75 11.07 -5.12
CA THR A 21 5.58 10.03 -4.48
C THR A 21 7.07 10.26 -4.72
N GLU A 22 7.47 10.78 -5.89
CA GLU A 22 8.86 11.17 -6.16
C GLU A 22 9.35 12.28 -5.25
N ALA A 23 8.54 13.31 -5.01
CA ALA A 23 8.89 14.41 -4.10
C ALA A 23 9.15 13.89 -2.68
N ALA A 24 8.24 13.04 -2.16
CA ALA A 24 8.36 12.40 -0.87
C ALA A 24 9.63 11.53 -0.78
N ALA A 25 9.82 10.64 -1.76
CA ALA A 25 10.95 9.72 -1.77
C ALA A 25 12.30 10.45 -1.87
N ILE A 26 12.40 11.49 -2.69
CA ILE A 26 13.61 12.32 -2.81
C ILE A 26 13.91 13.04 -1.50
N ALA A 27 12.89 13.50 -0.77
CA ALA A 27 13.07 14.17 0.51
C ALA A 27 13.57 13.19 1.57
N ALA A 28 12.90 12.05 1.74
CA ALA A 28 13.31 10.97 2.66
C ALA A 28 14.70 10.43 2.34
N ALA A 29 15.06 10.33 1.05
CA ALA A 29 16.33 9.77 0.61
C ALA A 29 17.56 10.50 1.16
N LYS A 30 17.42 11.77 1.54
CA LYS A 30 18.49 12.56 2.18
C LYS A 30 18.87 12.00 3.55
N LEU A 31 17.95 11.30 4.21
CA LEU A 31 18.11 10.76 5.56
C LEU A 31 18.33 9.25 5.60
N ILE A 32 18.52 8.60 4.44
CA ILE A 32 18.91 7.19 4.38
C ILE A 32 20.19 6.95 5.19
N GLY A 33 20.10 6.02 6.15
CA GLY A 33 21.23 5.62 6.99
C GLY A 33 21.66 6.68 8.01
N ARG A 34 20.80 7.65 8.35
CA ARG A 34 21.10 8.68 9.36
C ARG A 34 20.64 8.32 10.77
N GLY A 35 19.95 7.19 10.95
CA GLY A 35 19.49 6.73 12.26
C GLY A 35 18.36 7.57 12.87
N ASP A 36 17.72 8.43 12.08
CA ASP A 36 16.63 9.30 12.52
C ASP A 36 15.36 9.01 11.73
N GLU A 37 14.52 8.14 12.28
CA GLU A 37 13.25 7.70 11.70
C GLU A 37 12.28 8.88 11.57
N LYS A 38 12.16 9.68 12.63
CA LYS A 38 11.21 10.80 12.70
C LYS A 38 11.55 11.90 11.73
N ALA A 39 12.83 12.23 11.58
CA ALA A 39 13.24 13.24 10.62
C ALA A 39 13.04 12.76 9.17
N ALA A 40 13.23 11.46 8.90
CA ALA A 40 13.08 10.91 7.55
C ALA A 40 11.61 10.94 7.12
N ASP A 41 10.75 10.56 8.06
CA ASP A 41 9.30 10.58 7.92
C ASP A 41 8.77 12.02 7.74
N ALA A 42 9.13 12.94 8.63
CA ALA A 42 8.75 14.35 8.52
C ALA A 42 9.16 14.97 7.17
N ALA A 43 10.35 14.64 6.66
CA ALA A 43 10.80 15.11 5.35
C ALA A 43 9.91 14.58 4.20
N ALA A 44 9.47 13.32 4.27
CA ALA A 44 8.54 12.75 3.29
C ALA A 44 7.15 13.40 3.37
N VAL A 45 6.60 13.50 4.58
CA VAL A 45 5.29 14.11 4.87
C VAL A 45 5.23 15.54 4.32
N GLU A 46 6.23 16.37 4.62
CA GLU A 46 6.30 17.76 4.17
C GLU A 46 6.32 17.86 2.64
N ALA A 47 7.17 17.06 1.99
CA ALA A 47 7.32 17.08 0.54
C ALA A 47 6.08 16.54 -0.19
N MET A 48 5.47 15.46 0.32
CA MET A 48 4.23 14.89 -0.21
C MET A 48 3.09 15.90 -0.12
N ARG A 49 2.89 16.51 1.05
CA ARG A 49 1.85 17.51 1.29
C ARG A 49 2.02 18.73 0.40
N ALA A 50 3.24 19.24 0.25
CA ALA A 50 3.54 20.35 -0.64
C ALA A 50 3.18 20.00 -2.09
N ALA A 51 3.57 18.82 -2.57
CA ALA A 51 3.27 18.37 -3.93
C ALA A 51 1.77 18.21 -4.17
N PHE A 52 1.00 17.70 -3.20
CA PHE A 52 -0.47 17.65 -3.32
C PHE A 52 -1.09 19.04 -3.47
N ASN A 53 -0.59 20.04 -2.73
CA ASN A 53 -1.14 21.39 -2.74
C ASN A 53 -0.93 22.16 -4.06
N ASP A 54 -0.10 21.65 -4.96
CA ASP A 54 0.05 22.20 -6.31
C ASP A 54 -1.00 21.67 -7.31
N LEU A 55 -1.75 20.63 -6.93
CA LEU A 55 -2.68 19.95 -7.82
C LEU A 55 -4.08 20.57 -7.82
N TYR A 56 -4.72 20.61 -9.00
CA TYR A 56 -6.11 21.03 -9.14
C TYR A 56 -7.08 19.91 -8.70
N MET A 57 -7.30 19.83 -7.39
CA MET A 57 -8.23 18.89 -6.76
C MET A 57 -8.83 19.46 -5.47
N ASP A 58 -9.94 18.86 -5.04
CA ASP A 58 -10.49 18.98 -3.69
C ASP A 58 -10.24 17.64 -2.96
N GLY A 59 -8.99 17.43 -2.56
CA GLY A 59 -8.53 16.18 -1.95
C GLY A 59 -8.83 16.13 -0.47
N THR A 60 -9.22 14.95 0.03
CA THR A 60 -9.41 14.66 1.45
C THR A 60 -8.52 13.48 1.83
N VAL A 61 -7.68 13.65 2.84
CA VAL A 61 -6.90 12.53 3.41
C VAL A 61 -7.87 11.66 4.21
N VAL A 62 -8.05 10.40 3.80
CA VAL A 62 -8.87 9.42 4.53
C VAL A 62 -8.03 8.40 5.28
N ILE A 63 -6.78 8.21 4.86
CA ILE A 63 -5.75 7.45 5.57
C ILE A 63 -4.46 8.29 5.47
N GLY A 64 -3.84 8.58 6.61
CA GLY A 64 -2.59 9.32 6.65
C GLY A 64 -1.85 9.14 7.97
N GLU A 65 -1.08 10.14 8.38
CA GLU A 65 -0.13 10.08 9.51
C GLU A 65 -0.77 9.86 10.89
N GLY A 66 -2.09 9.96 10.98
CA GLY A 66 -2.86 9.74 12.19
C GLY A 66 -4.01 10.73 12.36
N GLU A 67 -4.54 10.79 13.58
CA GLU A 67 -5.57 11.75 13.95
C GLU A 67 -5.03 13.18 13.94
N ARG A 68 -5.91 14.17 13.77
CA ARG A 68 -5.53 15.59 13.75
C ARG A 68 -4.77 16.05 15.00
N ASP A 69 -5.08 15.47 16.15
CA ASP A 69 -4.43 15.82 17.43
C ASP A 69 -3.04 15.16 17.57
N GLU A 70 -2.74 14.16 16.75
CA GLU A 70 -1.52 13.34 16.79
C GLU A 70 -0.55 13.68 15.64
N ALA A 71 -1.08 14.10 14.49
CA ALA A 71 -0.33 14.42 13.29
C ALA A 71 -0.55 15.89 12.84
N PRO A 72 0.52 16.71 12.74
CA PRO A 72 0.39 18.11 12.33
C PRO A 72 0.14 18.31 10.82
N MET A 73 0.41 17.29 10.02
CA MET A 73 0.31 17.28 8.56
C MET A 73 -0.15 15.90 8.10
N LEU A 74 -0.86 15.87 6.99
CA LEU A 74 -1.46 14.68 6.38
C LEU A 74 -2.28 13.85 7.36
N TYR A 75 -2.97 14.53 8.28
CA TYR A 75 -3.87 13.89 9.25
C TYR A 75 -5.19 13.50 8.59
N ILE A 76 -5.89 12.54 9.20
CA ILE A 76 -7.19 12.06 8.70
C ILE A 76 -8.21 13.22 8.70
N GLY A 77 -8.79 13.48 7.53
CA GLY A 77 -9.70 14.58 7.24
C GLY A 77 -9.03 15.88 6.78
N GLU A 78 -7.70 15.91 6.63
CA GLU A 78 -7.03 17.09 6.06
C GLU A 78 -7.47 17.31 4.60
N LYS A 79 -7.69 18.59 4.25
CA LYS A 79 -7.94 19.02 2.87
C LYS A 79 -6.64 19.40 2.18
N VAL A 80 -6.40 18.84 1.01
CA VAL A 80 -5.21 19.10 0.18
C VAL A 80 -5.58 19.38 -1.27
N GLY A 81 -4.70 20.05 -2.00
CA GLY A 81 -4.95 20.55 -3.35
C GLY A 81 -5.35 22.03 -3.38
N ASN A 82 -5.25 22.67 -4.55
CA ASN A 82 -5.48 24.11 -4.71
C ASN A 82 -6.88 24.49 -5.19
N ALA A 83 -7.81 23.54 -5.30
CA ALA A 83 -9.15 23.76 -5.82
C ALA A 83 -10.28 23.31 -4.86
N PRO A 84 -10.26 23.69 -3.56
CA PRO A 84 -11.29 23.27 -2.61
C PRO A 84 -12.69 23.72 -3.08
N GLY A 85 -13.64 22.78 -3.09
CA GLY A 85 -15.02 23.00 -3.56
C GLY A 85 -15.18 23.24 -5.06
N LYS A 86 -14.11 23.16 -5.86
CA LYS A 86 -14.12 23.44 -7.31
C LYS A 86 -13.50 22.30 -8.14
N GLY A 87 -12.47 21.66 -7.60
CA GLY A 87 -11.79 20.53 -8.22
C GLY A 87 -12.56 19.22 -8.03
N PRO A 88 -12.11 18.14 -8.69
CA PRO A 88 -12.63 16.81 -8.42
C PRO A 88 -12.45 16.47 -6.94
N ARG A 89 -13.51 15.90 -6.33
CA ARG A 89 -13.49 15.43 -4.94
C ARG A 89 -12.86 14.05 -4.89
N ILE A 90 -11.75 13.95 -4.17
CA ILE A 90 -10.86 12.80 -4.21
C ILE A 90 -10.53 12.39 -2.78
N ASP A 91 -10.67 11.12 -2.48
CA ASP A 91 -10.14 10.53 -1.25
C ASP A 91 -8.70 10.06 -1.48
N ILE A 92 -7.85 10.30 -0.49
CA ILE A 92 -6.43 10.02 -0.53
C ILE A 92 -6.08 9.12 0.65
N ALA A 93 -5.52 7.95 0.34
CA ALA A 93 -4.77 7.14 1.30
C ALA A 93 -3.29 7.30 1.01
N LEU A 94 -2.48 7.50 2.05
CA LEU A 94 -1.05 7.74 1.89
C LEU A 94 -0.24 7.09 3.00
N ASP A 95 1.00 6.76 2.64
CA ASP A 95 2.10 6.45 3.52
C ASP A 95 3.34 7.16 2.93
N PRO A 96 3.65 8.38 3.38
CA PRO A 96 4.74 9.19 2.85
C PRO A 96 6.08 8.48 2.92
N LEU A 97 6.30 7.68 3.98
CA LEU A 97 7.50 6.89 4.16
C LEU A 97 7.18 5.51 4.77
N GLU A 98 6.83 4.58 3.90
CA GLU A 98 6.74 3.18 4.24
C GLU A 98 8.17 2.68 4.58
N GLY A 99 8.34 2.20 5.82
CA GLY A 99 9.63 1.76 6.32
C GLY A 99 10.51 2.91 6.79
N THR A 100 10.04 3.71 7.76
CA THR A 100 10.85 4.74 8.44
C THR A 100 12.11 4.14 9.09
N THR A 101 11.97 3.03 9.80
CA THR A 101 13.09 2.24 10.37
C THR A 101 14.01 1.70 9.28
N ILE A 102 13.46 1.26 8.15
CA ILE A 102 14.24 0.78 7.00
C ILE A 102 15.11 1.95 6.48
N THR A 103 14.50 3.11 6.28
CA THR A 103 15.18 4.31 5.78
C THR A 103 16.28 4.74 6.73
N ALA A 104 15.99 4.88 8.02
CA ALA A 104 16.96 5.29 9.04
C ALA A 104 18.17 4.36 9.11
N LYS A 105 18.00 3.06 8.82
CA LYS A 105 19.06 2.03 8.84
C LYS A 105 19.65 1.73 7.46
N ALA A 106 19.22 2.42 6.40
CA ALA A 106 19.56 2.10 5.02
C ALA A 106 19.27 0.63 4.62
N GLY A 107 18.20 0.07 5.17
CA GLY A 107 17.69 -1.24 4.79
C GLY A 107 17.02 -1.23 3.41
N PRO A 108 16.75 -2.41 2.84
CA PRO A 108 16.04 -2.52 1.56
C PRO A 108 14.52 -2.29 1.72
N ASN A 109 13.85 -1.97 0.62
CA ASN A 109 12.39 -1.87 0.47
C ASN A 109 11.67 -0.64 1.05
N ALA A 110 12.33 0.44 1.45
CA ALA A 110 11.59 1.64 1.85
C ALA A 110 10.95 2.32 0.63
N LEU A 111 9.70 2.76 0.76
CA LEU A 111 8.90 3.35 -0.31
C LEU A 111 8.20 4.64 0.15
N ALA A 112 7.87 5.51 -0.79
CA ALA A 112 6.80 6.50 -0.61
C ALA A 112 5.59 6.04 -1.41
N VAL A 113 4.40 5.96 -0.79
CA VAL A 113 3.23 5.30 -1.38
C VAL A 113 1.96 6.13 -1.18
N LEU A 114 1.08 6.10 -2.17
CA LEU A 114 -0.27 6.63 -2.05
C LEU A 114 -1.26 5.86 -2.93
N ALA A 115 -2.54 6.01 -2.60
CA ALA A 115 -3.66 5.68 -3.45
C ALA A 115 -4.69 6.80 -3.44
N ILE A 116 -5.32 7.05 -4.59
CA ILE A 116 -6.44 7.98 -4.72
C ILE A 116 -7.63 7.32 -5.40
N ALA A 117 -8.83 7.74 -5.01
CA ALA A 117 -10.07 7.37 -5.67
C ALA A 117 -11.10 8.49 -5.54
N GLU A 118 -12.26 8.36 -6.20
CA GLU A 118 -13.39 9.26 -5.96
C GLU A 118 -13.82 9.23 -4.47
N GLU A 119 -14.42 10.32 -3.98
CA GLU A 119 -14.90 10.40 -2.60
C GLU A 119 -15.79 9.20 -2.22
N GLY A 120 -15.45 8.52 -1.12
CA GLY A 120 -16.14 7.34 -0.60
C GLY A 120 -15.71 6.00 -1.20
N CYS A 121 -14.67 5.97 -2.04
CA CYS A 121 -14.18 4.77 -2.70
C CYS A 121 -13.02 4.05 -1.99
N LEU A 122 -12.41 4.66 -0.98
CA LEU A 122 -11.41 4.02 -0.12
C LEU A 122 -12.03 3.79 1.26
N LEU A 123 -11.76 2.64 1.88
CA LEU A 123 -12.15 2.40 3.26
C LEU A 123 -11.44 3.43 4.16
N ASN A 124 -12.22 4.11 4.98
CA ASN A 124 -11.69 4.94 6.05
C ASN A 124 -11.26 4.02 7.22
N ALA A 125 -10.03 3.52 7.15
CA ALA A 125 -9.52 2.53 8.08
C ALA A 125 -8.95 3.20 9.35
N PRO A 126 -9.37 2.76 10.56
CA PRO A 126 -8.76 3.26 11.78
C PRO A 126 -7.32 2.76 11.93
N ASP A 127 -6.52 3.46 12.74
CA ASP A 127 -5.18 3.02 13.14
C ASP A 127 -5.24 1.81 14.10
N VAL A 128 -5.44 0.64 13.51
CA VAL A 128 -5.47 -0.68 14.16
C VAL A 128 -4.74 -1.70 13.30
N TYR A 129 -4.51 -2.91 13.83
CA TYR A 129 -3.99 -4.00 13.00
C TYR A 129 -5.10 -4.58 12.11
N MET A 130 -4.70 -5.24 11.03
CA MET A 130 -5.54 -5.98 10.11
C MET A 130 -4.87 -7.33 9.80
N ASP A 131 -5.61 -8.43 9.94
CA ASP A 131 -5.27 -9.70 9.30
C ASP A 131 -5.45 -9.53 7.79
N LYS A 132 -4.45 -9.94 7.01
CA LYS A 132 -4.37 -9.78 5.55
C LYS A 132 -4.08 -11.13 4.91
N LEU A 133 -4.86 -11.46 3.89
CA LEU A 133 -4.69 -12.64 3.06
C LEU A 133 -4.86 -12.21 1.60
N ALA A 134 -3.80 -12.34 0.80
CA ALA A 134 -3.81 -11.82 -0.57
C ALA A 134 -3.13 -12.76 -1.57
N VAL A 135 -3.65 -12.77 -2.80
CA VAL A 135 -3.08 -13.47 -3.96
C VAL A 135 -3.17 -12.59 -5.20
N GLY A 136 -2.27 -12.83 -6.15
CA GLY A 136 -2.26 -12.15 -7.44
C GLY A 136 -3.43 -12.50 -8.37
N PRO A 137 -3.48 -11.90 -9.57
CA PRO A 137 -4.50 -12.18 -10.56
C PRO A 137 -4.36 -13.59 -11.15
N GLY A 138 -5.43 -14.09 -11.78
CA GLY A 138 -5.42 -15.34 -12.54
C GLY A 138 -5.97 -16.56 -11.79
N TYR A 139 -6.26 -16.43 -10.50
CA TYR A 139 -6.95 -17.45 -9.71
C TYR A 139 -8.47 -17.26 -9.71
N SER A 140 -9.20 -18.36 -9.50
CA SER A 140 -10.66 -18.38 -9.39
C SER A 140 -11.13 -17.53 -8.21
N PRO A 141 -12.28 -16.84 -8.30
CA PRO A 141 -12.81 -16.04 -7.19
C PRO A 141 -12.90 -16.84 -5.88
N ASP A 142 -12.63 -16.18 -4.75
CA ASP A 142 -12.64 -16.76 -3.40
C ASP A 142 -11.67 -17.93 -3.19
N ILE A 143 -10.59 -18.01 -3.97
CA ILE A 143 -9.54 -19.06 -3.80
C ILE A 143 -8.87 -18.98 -2.42
N VAL A 144 -8.86 -17.79 -1.82
CA VAL A 144 -8.35 -17.55 -0.46
C VAL A 144 -9.43 -16.96 0.43
N ASN A 145 -9.56 -17.50 1.64
CA ASN A 145 -10.59 -17.08 2.61
C ASN A 145 -10.10 -17.31 4.06
N PHE A 146 -10.54 -16.45 5.00
CA PHE A 146 -10.32 -16.63 6.43
C PHE A 146 -11.14 -17.75 7.06
N ASP A 147 -12.20 -18.23 6.40
CA ASP A 147 -12.94 -19.43 6.82
C ASP A 147 -12.09 -20.71 6.68
N ASN A 148 -11.05 -20.65 5.83
CA ASN A 148 -10.11 -21.73 5.60
C ASN A 148 -8.90 -21.62 6.55
N GLY A 149 -8.36 -22.77 6.94
CA GLY A 149 -7.05 -22.82 7.60
C GLY A 149 -5.90 -22.39 6.67
N VAL A 150 -4.71 -22.16 7.24
CA VAL A 150 -3.50 -21.79 6.47
C VAL A 150 -3.19 -22.87 5.43
N ARG A 151 -3.21 -24.16 5.83
CA ARG A 151 -3.04 -25.29 4.92
C ARG A 151 -4.01 -25.28 3.75
N GLU A 152 -5.29 -25.09 4.02
CA GLU A 152 -6.34 -25.16 3.00
C GLU A 152 -6.17 -24.04 1.97
N ASN A 153 -5.83 -22.81 2.40
CA ASN A 153 -5.52 -21.71 1.50
C ASN A 153 -4.28 -22.01 0.63
N VAL A 154 -3.20 -22.55 1.20
CA VAL A 154 -2.00 -22.94 0.44
C VAL A 154 -2.31 -24.05 -0.57
N GLU A 155 -3.05 -25.08 -0.16
CA GLU A 155 -3.43 -26.20 -1.03
C GLU A 155 -4.40 -25.77 -2.13
N ALA A 156 -5.28 -24.80 -1.88
CA ALA A 156 -6.17 -24.22 -2.89
C ALA A 156 -5.36 -23.53 -4.01
N VAL A 157 -4.45 -22.63 -3.63
CA VAL A 157 -3.59 -21.90 -4.59
C VAL A 157 -2.66 -22.86 -5.33
N ALA A 158 -2.04 -23.83 -4.63
CA ALA A 158 -1.18 -24.84 -5.26
C ALA A 158 -1.90 -25.66 -6.33
N ARG A 159 -3.13 -26.10 -6.03
CA ARG A 159 -3.95 -26.89 -6.95
C ARG A 159 -4.26 -26.13 -8.23
N GLU A 160 -4.62 -24.85 -8.14
CA GLU A 160 -4.94 -24.04 -9.30
C GLU A 160 -3.68 -23.64 -10.09
N LYS A 161 -2.56 -23.36 -9.40
CA LYS A 161 -1.24 -23.18 -10.01
C LYS A 161 -0.67 -24.48 -10.61
N SER A 162 -1.31 -25.63 -10.38
CA SER A 162 -0.87 -26.96 -10.85
C SER A 162 0.51 -27.37 -10.34
N VAL A 163 0.80 -27.05 -9.07
CA VAL A 163 2.06 -27.40 -8.39
C VAL A 163 1.79 -28.08 -7.05
N SER A 164 2.84 -28.61 -6.41
CA SER A 164 2.71 -29.13 -5.04
C SER A 164 2.65 -27.96 -4.04
N PRO A 165 2.00 -28.10 -2.87
CA PRO A 165 2.05 -27.10 -1.80
C PRO A 165 3.47 -26.68 -1.40
N GLN A 166 4.46 -27.56 -1.57
CA GLN A 166 5.87 -27.27 -1.28
C GLN A 166 6.51 -26.26 -2.27
N ASP A 167 5.91 -26.09 -3.46
CA ASP A 167 6.38 -25.17 -4.51
C ASP A 167 5.71 -23.79 -4.39
N ILE A 168 4.87 -23.59 -3.38
CA ILE A 168 4.27 -22.30 -3.05
C ILE A 168 5.20 -21.51 -2.14
N ILE A 169 5.30 -20.20 -2.37
CA ILE A 169 5.99 -19.28 -1.44
C ILE A 169 4.98 -18.32 -0.83
N VAL A 170 4.94 -18.28 0.50
CA VAL A 170 4.11 -17.37 1.28
C VAL A 170 4.96 -16.27 1.89
N CYS A 171 4.60 -15.01 1.62
CA CYS A 171 5.22 -13.83 2.22
C CYS A 171 4.55 -13.51 3.57
N VAL A 172 5.38 -13.28 4.60
CA VAL A 172 4.93 -13.03 5.98
C VAL A 172 5.87 -12.01 6.63
N LEU A 173 5.32 -11.05 7.40
CA LEU A 173 6.13 -10.18 8.24
C LEU A 173 6.86 -10.99 9.34
N ASP A 174 8.16 -10.78 9.52
CA ASP A 174 8.95 -11.41 10.58
C ASP A 174 8.67 -10.73 11.91
N ARG A 175 7.68 -11.26 12.64
CA ARG A 175 7.19 -10.74 13.92
C ARG A 175 6.85 -11.90 14.85
N PRO A 176 7.03 -11.77 16.17
CA PRO A 176 6.65 -12.81 17.14
C PRO A 176 5.19 -13.26 17.01
N ARG A 177 4.28 -12.33 16.69
CA ARG A 177 2.86 -12.63 16.45
C ARG A 177 2.58 -13.58 15.27
N HIS A 178 3.56 -13.82 14.40
CA HIS A 178 3.45 -14.72 13.24
C HIS A 178 4.17 -16.06 13.43
N GLU A 179 4.75 -16.35 14.60
CA GLU A 179 5.48 -17.61 14.83
C GLU A 179 4.61 -18.84 14.55
N ALA A 180 3.33 -18.81 14.93
CA ALA A 180 2.39 -19.91 14.70
C ALA A 180 2.11 -20.17 13.21
N ILE A 181 1.78 -19.12 12.44
CA ILE A 181 1.53 -19.26 11.00
C ILE A 181 2.80 -19.67 10.26
N ILE A 182 3.96 -19.12 10.64
CA ILE A 182 5.26 -19.49 10.05
C ILE A 182 5.57 -20.96 10.32
N ALA A 183 5.31 -21.46 11.53
CA ALA A 183 5.52 -22.87 11.87
C ALA A 183 4.58 -23.79 11.07
N GLU A 184 3.31 -23.42 10.91
CA GLU A 184 2.35 -24.18 10.11
C GLU A 184 2.73 -24.22 8.62
N LEU A 185 3.11 -23.07 8.03
CA LEU A 185 3.62 -22.97 6.67
C LEU A 185 4.83 -23.88 6.45
N ARG A 186 5.80 -23.85 7.38
CA ARG A 186 6.97 -24.74 7.32
C ARG A 186 6.59 -26.21 7.45
N ALA A 187 5.57 -26.55 8.24
CA ALA A 187 5.08 -27.92 8.37
C ALA A 187 4.32 -28.42 7.11
N ILE A 188 3.73 -27.52 6.33
CA ILE A 188 3.17 -27.83 4.99
C ILE A 188 4.29 -28.13 3.98
N GLY A 189 5.47 -27.54 4.18
CA GLY A 189 6.64 -27.67 3.32
C GLY A 189 6.78 -26.56 2.29
N CYS A 190 5.91 -25.53 2.34
CA CYS A 190 6.00 -24.36 1.47
C CYS A 190 7.17 -23.43 1.85
N GLY A 191 7.62 -22.61 0.90
CA GLY A 191 8.58 -21.55 1.16
C GLY A 191 7.96 -20.42 1.98
N VAL A 192 8.72 -19.84 2.90
CA VAL A 192 8.30 -18.66 3.67
C VAL A 192 9.27 -17.51 3.40
N ALA A 193 8.79 -16.50 2.67
CA ALA A 193 9.52 -15.25 2.46
C ALA A 193 9.26 -14.30 3.63
N LEU A 194 10.23 -14.20 4.53
CA LEU A 194 10.15 -13.33 5.70
C LEU A 194 10.61 -11.91 5.35
N ILE A 195 9.74 -10.93 5.58
CA ILE A 195 10.05 -9.50 5.40
C ILE A 195 10.09 -8.79 6.77
N PRO A 196 11.11 -7.96 7.03
CA PRO A 196 11.25 -7.28 8.32
C PRO A 196 10.31 -6.08 8.45
N ASP A 197 9.83 -5.51 7.34
CA ASP A 197 8.80 -4.47 7.28
C ASP A 197 8.23 -4.40 5.85
N GLY A 198 7.23 -3.55 5.63
CA GLY A 198 6.72 -3.22 4.30
C GLY A 198 5.83 -4.28 3.68
N ASP A 199 4.70 -4.53 4.34
CA ASP A 199 3.71 -5.48 3.82
C ASP A 199 2.90 -4.97 2.62
N VAL A 200 2.89 -3.67 2.33
CA VAL A 200 2.37 -3.14 1.05
C VAL A 200 3.13 -3.75 -0.12
N ALA A 201 4.47 -3.68 -0.09
CA ALA A 201 5.32 -4.28 -1.12
C ALA A 201 5.20 -5.82 -1.10
N GLY A 202 5.06 -6.43 0.09
CA GLY A 202 4.87 -7.87 0.26
C GLY A 202 3.59 -8.39 -0.42
N VAL A 203 2.49 -7.64 -0.31
CA VAL A 203 1.23 -7.94 -0.98
C VAL A 203 1.32 -7.67 -2.48
N ILE A 204 1.89 -6.54 -2.92
CA ILE A 204 2.06 -6.26 -4.36
C ILE A 204 2.93 -7.32 -5.04
N ALA A 205 3.91 -7.89 -4.32
CA ALA A 205 4.75 -8.95 -4.87
C ALA A 205 3.93 -10.16 -5.37
N THR A 206 2.77 -10.47 -4.77
CA THR A 206 1.91 -11.58 -5.23
C THR A 206 1.40 -11.37 -6.65
N THR A 207 1.44 -10.13 -7.17
CA THR A 207 0.98 -9.80 -8.52
C THR A 207 2.11 -9.86 -9.57
N ASN A 208 3.35 -10.10 -9.15
CA ASN A 208 4.52 -10.18 -10.04
C ASN A 208 5.11 -11.60 -10.02
N PRO A 209 4.94 -12.39 -11.11
CA PRO A 209 5.49 -13.73 -11.23
C PRO A 209 7.02 -13.82 -11.06
N GLU A 210 7.77 -12.73 -11.32
CA GLU A 210 9.22 -12.70 -11.16
C GLU A 210 9.67 -12.70 -9.68
N THR A 211 8.79 -12.31 -8.74
CA THR A 211 9.09 -12.35 -7.30
C THR A 211 9.01 -13.75 -6.73
N ASN A 212 8.30 -14.66 -7.43
CA ASN A 212 7.94 -15.99 -6.99
C ASN A 212 7.15 -16.04 -5.67
N ILE A 213 6.60 -14.91 -5.19
CA ILE A 213 5.69 -14.86 -4.04
C ILE A 213 4.28 -15.14 -4.55
N ASP A 214 3.63 -16.17 -3.99
CA ASP A 214 2.30 -16.61 -4.42
C ASP A 214 1.18 -16.03 -3.55
N ILE A 215 1.42 -16.00 -2.24
CA ILE A 215 0.43 -15.61 -1.24
C ILE A 215 1.08 -14.67 -0.23
N TYR A 216 0.36 -13.65 0.21
CA TYR A 216 0.68 -12.92 1.44
C TYR A 216 -0.25 -13.40 2.56
N MET A 217 0.29 -13.72 3.73
CA MET A 217 -0.49 -14.06 4.92
C MET A 217 0.10 -13.42 6.18
N GLY A 218 -0.75 -12.82 7.02
CA GLY A 218 -0.36 -12.35 8.35
C GLY A 218 -1.09 -11.07 8.73
N SER A 219 -0.59 -10.40 9.77
CA SER A 219 -1.17 -9.17 10.31
C SER A 219 -0.20 -7.98 10.28
N GLY A 220 -0.71 -6.84 9.85
CA GLY A 220 0.01 -5.56 9.77
C GLY A 220 -0.98 -4.39 9.92
N GLY A 221 -0.55 -3.14 9.73
CA GLY A 221 -1.46 -2.01 9.92
C GLY A 221 -2.62 -2.02 8.92
N ALA A 222 -3.81 -1.61 9.38
CA ALA A 222 -5.01 -1.53 8.55
C ALA A 222 -4.90 -0.47 7.44
N PRO A 223 -4.34 0.74 7.68
CA PRO A 223 -3.99 1.72 6.65
C PRO A 223 -3.26 1.12 5.43
N GLU A 224 -2.18 0.38 5.70
CA GLU A 224 -1.34 -0.28 4.71
C GLU A 224 -2.10 -1.40 4.00
N GLY A 225 -3.04 -2.05 4.69
CA GLY A 225 -3.97 -3.00 4.07
C GLY A 225 -4.81 -2.37 2.97
N VAL A 226 -5.30 -1.15 3.18
CA VAL A 226 -6.07 -0.40 2.16
C VAL A 226 -5.17 0.03 0.99
N LEU A 227 -3.94 0.49 1.25
CA LEU A 227 -2.97 0.81 0.20
C LEU A 227 -2.62 -0.42 -0.66
N ALA A 228 -2.38 -1.56 -0.01
CA ALA A 228 -2.11 -2.82 -0.68
C ALA A 228 -3.31 -3.30 -1.51
N ALA A 229 -4.53 -3.22 -0.95
CA ALA A 229 -5.77 -3.51 -1.65
C ALA A 229 -5.98 -2.57 -2.85
N ALA A 230 -5.65 -1.28 -2.73
CA ALA A 230 -5.72 -0.33 -3.84
C ALA A 230 -4.80 -0.74 -5.01
N ALA A 231 -3.58 -1.20 -4.73
CA ALA A 231 -2.70 -1.72 -5.76
C ALA A 231 -3.27 -2.98 -6.44
N LEU A 232 -3.75 -3.96 -5.67
CA LEU A 232 -4.41 -5.17 -6.21
C LEU A 232 -5.67 -4.80 -7.02
N ARG A 233 -6.42 -3.78 -6.60
CA ARG A 233 -7.59 -3.30 -7.34
C ARG A 233 -7.22 -2.80 -8.73
N CYS A 234 -6.00 -2.29 -8.91
CA CYS A 234 -5.52 -1.84 -10.21
C CYS A 234 -5.06 -2.97 -11.14
N VAL A 235 -4.46 -4.03 -10.60
CA VAL A 235 -3.81 -5.10 -11.40
C VAL A 235 -4.57 -6.43 -11.41
N GLY A 236 -5.57 -6.56 -10.56
CA GLY A 236 -6.29 -7.80 -10.30
C GLY A 236 -5.64 -8.63 -9.20
N GLY A 237 -6.41 -9.55 -8.66
CA GLY A 237 -6.03 -10.37 -7.51
C GLY A 237 -7.17 -10.44 -6.52
N GLN A 238 -6.88 -11.00 -5.35
CA GLN A 238 -7.85 -11.13 -4.27
C GLN A 238 -7.20 -10.69 -2.97
N PHE A 239 -7.99 -10.04 -2.13
CA PHE A 239 -7.56 -9.58 -0.82
C PHE A 239 -8.72 -9.80 0.16
N LYS A 240 -8.41 -10.41 1.30
CA LYS A 240 -9.30 -10.46 2.47
C LYS A 240 -8.62 -9.73 3.61
N GLY A 241 -9.33 -8.78 4.21
CA GLY A 241 -8.89 -8.02 5.38
C GLY A 241 -9.81 -8.28 6.57
N ARG A 242 -9.29 -8.40 7.79
CA ARG A 242 -10.11 -8.39 9.01
C ARG A 242 -9.45 -7.51 10.05
N LEU A 243 -10.16 -6.49 10.53
CA LEU A 243 -9.63 -5.55 11.52
C LEU A 243 -9.44 -6.23 12.88
N ILE A 244 -8.38 -5.86 13.58
CA ILE A 244 -7.99 -6.43 14.88
C ILE A 244 -7.98 -5.31 15.91
N PHE A 245 -8.98 -5.31 16.78
CA PHE A 245 -9.12 -4.34 17.87
C PHE A 245 -8.52 -4.91 19.17
N ARG A 246 -7.47 -4.27 19.68
CA ARG A 246 -6.65 -4.72 20.81
C ARG A 246 -7.25 -4.41 22.18
N ASN A 247 -8.11 -3.40 22.26
CA ASN A 247 -8.67 -2.90 23.50
C ASN A 247 -10.06 -2.26 23.28
N ASP A 248 -10.75 -1.98 24.38
CA ASP A 248 -12.10 -1.40 24.35
C ASP A 248 -12.13 0.01 23.73
N ASP A 249 -11.05 0.79 23.87
CA ASP A 249 -10.98 2.13 23.28
C ASP A 249 -10.98 2.08 21.74
N GLU A 250 -10.22 1.16 21.14
CA GLU A 250 -10.24 0.89 19.70
C GLU A 250 -11.62 0.38 19.24
N ARG A 251 -12.24 -0.52 20.01
CA ARG A 251 -13.61 -1.03 19.72
C ARG A 251 -14.67 0.07 19.79
N LEU A 252 -14.55 1.00 20.74
CA LEU A 252 -15.44 2.14 20.88
C LEU A 252 -15.22 3.16 19.75
N ARG A 253 -13.97 3.38 19.32
CA ARG A 253 -13.64 4.23 18.18
C ARG A 253 -14.15 3.65 16.86
N ALA A 254 -14.19 2.33 16.68
CA ALA A 254 -14.68 1.68 15.46
C ALA A 254 -16.03 2.22 14.96
N LYS A 255 -16.96 2.48 15.88
CA LYS A 255 -18.28 3.05 15.56
C LYS A 255 -18.21 4.45 14.95
N LYS A 256 -17.22 5.27 15.34
CA LYS A 256 -17.01 6.60 14.75
C LYS A 256 -16.59 6.53 13.28
N TRP A 257 -15.98 5.41 12.89
CA TRP A 257 -15.56 5.09 11.52
C TRP A 257 -16.64 4.33 10.73
N GLY A 258 -17.84 4.16 11.29
CA GLY A 258 -18.92 3.42 10.65
C GLY A 258 -18.73 1.90 10.67
N ILE A 259 -17.84 1.38 11.52
CA ILE A 259 -17.61 -0.06 11.68
C ILE A 259 -18.52 -0.57 12.78
N GLU A 260 -19.58 -1.29 12.39
CA GLU A 260 -20.56 -1.89 13.31
C GLU A 260 -20.21 -3.33 13.68
N ASP A 261 -19.80 -4.12 12.68
CA ASP A 261 -19.33 -5.49 12.85
C ASP A 261 -17.80 -5.51 12.95
N LEU A 262 -17.31 -5.78 14.16
CA LEU A 262 -15.88 -5.79 14.47
C LEU A 262 -15.17 -7.04 13.95
N ASP A 263 -15.92 -8.09 13.62
CA ASP A 263 -15.40 -9.36 13.11
C ASP A 263 -15.56 -9.48 11.59
N ARG A 264 -16.05 -8.41 10.93
CA ARG A 264 -16.27 -8.35 9.49
C ARG A 264 -15.00 -8.67 8.72
N VAL A 265 -15.15 -9.55 7.73
CA VAL A 265 -14.18 -9.75 6.66
C VAL A 265 -14.49 -8.77 5.52
N TYR A 266 -13.46 -8.02 5.11
CA TYR A 266 -13.48 -7.05 4.03
C TYR A 266 -12.89 -7.70 2.78
N ASP A 267 -13.64 -7.67 1.69
CA ASP A 267 -13.14 -8.02 0.38
C ASP A 267 -12.32 -6.89 -0.24
N LEU A 268 -11.59 -7.20 -1.32
CA LEU A 268 -10.80 -6.23 -2.09
C LEU A 268 -11.62 -4.95 -2.42
N GLU A 269 -12.86 -5.12 -2.88
CA GLU A 269 -13.75 -4.00 -3.24
C GLU A 269 -14.43 -3.33 -2.04
N ASP A 270 -14.36 -3.91 -0.83
CA ASP A 270 -14.74 -3.21 0.39
C ASP A 270 -13.66 -2.22 0.84
N LEU A 271 -12.40 -2.55 0.56
CA LEU A 271 -11.23 -1.74 0.92
C LEU A 271 -10.96 -0.63 -0.11
N ALA A 272 -11.06 -0.96 -1.41
CA ALA A 272 -10.84 -0.03 -2.51
C ALA A 272 -11.76 -0.36 -3.70
N LYS A 273 -12.71 0.53 -4.01
CA LYS A 273 -13.70 0.37 -5.09
C LYS A 273 -13.63 1.48 -6.15
N GLY A 274 -14.32 1.27 -7.25
CA GLY A 274 -14.40 2.25 -8.33
C GLY A 274 -13.08 2.42 -9.10
N ASP A 275 -12.83 3.63 -9.59
CA ASP A 275 -11.60 3.95 -10.29
C ASP A 275 -10.51 4.41 -9.32
N VAL A 276 -9.58 3.50 -9.04
CA VAL A 276 -8.47 3.67 -8.11
C VAL A 276 -7.18 3.93 -8.89
N ILE A 277 -6.38 4.90 -8.44
CA ILE A 277 -4.99 5.10 -8.87
C ILE A 277 -4.08 4.80 -7.68
N PHE A 278 -3.12 3.92 -7.88
CA PHE A 278 -2.05 3.62 -6.92
C PHE A 278 -0.72 4.15 -7.47
N ALA A 279 0.10 4.77 -6.63
CA ALA A 279 1.46 5.17 -6.98
C ALA A 279 2.45 4.85 -5.86
N ALA A 280 3.66 4.47 -6.25
CA ALA A 280 4.77 4.28 -5.33
C ALA A 280 6.10 4.69 -5.97
N THR A 281 7.03 5.19 -5.14
CA THR A 281 8.41 5.49 -5.54
C THR A 281 9.39 4.88 -4.54
N GLY A 282 10.47 4.26 -5.04
CA GLY A 282 11.50 3.67 -4.19
C GLY A 282 12.33 4.71 -3.46
N VAL A 283 12.44 4.59 -2.13
CA VAL A 283 13.36 5.36 -1.29
C VAL A 283 14.71 4.65 -1.21
N THR A 284 14.70 3.40 -0.76
CA THR A 284 15.86 2.48 -0.81
C THR A 284 15.65 1.40 -1.86
N ASP A 285 16.71 0.69 -2.25
CA ASP A 285 16.55 -0.41 -3.22
C ASP A 285 15.68 -1.51 -2.62
N GLY A 286 14.69 -1.96 -3.38
CA GLY A 286 13.80 -3.02 -2.96
C GLY A 286 13.40 -3.98 -4.08
N SER A 287 12.59 -4.96 -3.71
CA SER A 287 12.02 -5.97 -4.61
C SER A 287 11.08 -5.36 -5.66
N LEU A 288 10.39 -4.26 -5.31
CA LEU A 288 9.45 -3.59 -6.20
C LEU A 288 10.10 -2.48 -7.04
N LEU A 289 10.89 -1.61 -6.41
CA LEU A 289 11.44 -0.40 -7.02
C LEU A 289 12.89 -0.18 -6.57
N ARG A 290 13.74 0.36 -7.45
CA ARG A 290 15.04 0.91 -7.02
C ARG A 290 14.86 2.20 -6.23
N GLY A 291 15.74 2.36 -5.25
CA GLY A 291 15.77 3.55 -4.41
C GLY A 291 16.36 4.76 -5.13
N VAL A 292 16.16 5.93 -4.53
CA VAL A 292 16.70 7.19 -5.04
C VAL A 292 18.23 7.13 -5.08
N LYS A 293 18.83 7.47 -6.23
CA LYS A 293 20.29 7.52 -6.38
C LYS A 293 20.79 8.93 -6.64
N HIS A 294 21.82 9.31 -5.90
CA HIS A 294 22.62 10.50 -6.19
C HIS A 294 23.71 10.14 -7.20
N ARG A 295 23.68 10.80 -8.36
CA ARG A 295 24.64 10.64 -9.44
C ARG A 295 25.54 11.88 -9.53
N ARG A 296 26.69 11.71 -10.17
CA ARG A 296 27.64 12.80 -10.41
C ARG A 296 26.97 13.89 -11.25
N GLY A 297 27.27 15.15 -10.93
CA GLY A 297 26.69 16.30 -11.65
C GLY A 297 25.35 16.80 -11.11
N GLY A 298 25.00 16.50 -9.86
CA GLY A 298 23.77 17.00 -9.22
C GLY A 298 22.50 16.32 -9.75
N ILE A 299 22.63 15.10 -10.26
CA ILE A 299 21.51 14.35 -10.83
C ILE A 299 20.98 13.36 -9.78
N LEU A 300 19.67 13.36 -9.55
CA LEU A 300 18.97 12.30 -8.82
C LEU A 300 18.24 11.39 -9.80
N THR A 301 18.16 10.10 -9.50
CA THR A 301 17.29 9.17 -10.23
C THR A 301 16.28 8.51 -9.31
N THR A 302 15.05 8.38 -9.78
CA THR A 302 13.93 7.69 -9.12
C THR A 302 13.45 6.53 -9.98
N GLU A 303 12.89 5.49 -9.36
CA GLU A 303 12.08 4.47 -10.02
C GLU A 303 10.73 4.42 -9.31
N SER A 304 9.67 4.57 -10.10
CA SER A 304 8.29 4.69 -9.62
C SER A 304 7.37 3.75 -10.40
N VAL A 305 6.28 3.33 -9.78
CA VAL A 305 5.17 2.64 -10.45
C VAL A 305 3.89 3.42 -10.23
N VAL A 306 3.06 3.50 -11.28
CA VAL A 306 1.68 3.97 -11.16
C VAL A 306 0.74 3.03 -11.88
N MET A 307 -0.38 2.73 -11.22
CA MET A 307 -1.38 1.78 -11.67
C MET A 307 -2.75 2.46 -11.65
N ARG A 308 -3.64 2.09 -12.59
CA ARG A 308 -5.02 2.59 -12.61
C ARG A 308 -6.02 1.48 -12.91
N ALA A 309 -7.03 1.37 -12.06
CA ALA A 309 -8.04 0.31 -12.13
C ALA A 309 -8.90 0.39 -13.39
N SER A 310 -9.45 1.55 -13.76
CA SER A 310 -10.34 1.66 -14.93
C SER A 310 -9.66 1.36 -16.26
N SER A 311 -8.36 1.65 -16.38
CA SER A 311 -7.60 1.41 -17.61
C SER A 311 -6.81 0.11 -17.61
N GLY A 312 -6.74 -0.59 -16.47
CA GLY A 312 -5.88 -1.76 -16.26
C GLY A 312 -4.41 -1.51 -16.58
N THR A 313 -3.96 -0.25 -16.52
CA THR A 313 -2.63 0.14 -16.98
C THR A 313 -1.67 0.24 -15.82
N VAL A 314 -0.54 -0.45 -15.94
CA VAL A 314 0.63 -0.30 -15.05
C VAL A 314 1.73 0.43 -15.82
N ARG A 315 2.28 1.48 -15.23
CA ARG A 315 3.42 2.23 -15.78
C ARG A 315 4.57 2.21 -14.81
N TRP A 316 5.73 1.83 -15.33
CA TRP A 316 7.01 1.94 -14.65
C TRP A 316 7.73 3.19 -15.16
N VAL A 317 8.05 4.10 -14.26
CA VAL A 317 8.60 5.42 -14.58
C VAL A 317 10.00 5.52 -14.00
N LYS A 318 10.96 5.94 -14.83
CA LYS A 318 12.33 6.25 -14.41
C LYS A 318 12.52 7.75 -14.55
N GLY A 319 12.74 8.43 -13.43
CA GLY A 319 12.96 9.88 -13.38
C GLY A 319 14.45 10.22 -13.34
N GLU A 320 14.83 11.29 -14.03
CA GLU A 320 16.12 11.97 -13.86
C GLU A 320 15.84 13.42 -13.45
N HIS A 321 16.31 13.81 -12.27
CA HIS A 321 16.05 15.13 -11.68
C HIS A 321 17.36 15.90 -11.57
N ARG A 322 17.43 17.09 -12.14
CA ARG A 322 18.60 17.96 -12.07
C ARG A 322 18.42 18.94 -10.93
N ILE A 323 19.24 18.81 -9.89
CA ILE A 323 19.31 19.78 -8.81
C ILE A 323 20.22 20.91 -9.32
N ALA A 324 19.63 22.08 -9.58
CA ALA A 324 20.36 23.30 -9.91
C ALA A 324 21.10 23.86 -8.70
#